data_AF-A0A920GFS5-F1
#
_entry.id   AF-A0A920GFS5-F1
#
_cell.length_a   1.000
_cell.length_b   1.000
_cell.length_c   1.000
_cell.angle_alpha   90.00
_cell.angle_beta   90.00
_cell.angle_gamma   90.00
#
_symmetry.space_group_name_H-M   'P 1'
#
loop_
_entity.id
_entity.type
_entity.pdbx_description
1 polymer ?
#
loop_
_entity_poly.entity_id
_entity_poly.type
_entity_poly.pdbx_seq_one_letter_code
_entity_poly.pdbx_strand_id
1 'polypeptide(L)'
;MTHAATLDLDALGSRRALNMPGVSCTVAEQIEALRSVAGNDVVKLIKPELDERIVKIVAGWPRDFQTDRAHTFGFESETNFEQIIRIYLEDDLPKVS
;
A
#
# COMPACT_ATOMS: atom_id res chain seq x y z
N MET A 1 7.72 10.24 -8.55
CA MET A 1 6.90 10.86 -9.63
C MET A 1 7.58 10.91 -11.00
N THR A 2 8.90 10.69 -11.10
CA THR A 2 9.64 10.87 -12.36
C THR A 2 9.22 9.89 -13.47
N HIS A 3 8.92 8.63 -13.13
CA HIS A 3 8.64 7.58 -14.11
C HIS A 3 7.39 7.81 -14.97
N ALA A 4 6.27 8.19 -14.35
CA ALA A 4 5.03 8.48 -15.08
C ALA A 4 5.17 9.72 -15.99
N ALA A 5 5.98 10.71 -15.59
CA ALA A 5 6.20 11.92 -16.36
C ALA A 5 7.04 11.68 -17.63
N THR A 6 7.83 10.61 -17.66
CA THR A 6 8.67 10.21 -18.79
C THR A 6 8.04 9.16 -19.70
N LEU A 7 6.79 8.76 -19.42
CA LEU A 7 6.12 7.70 -20.16
C LEU A 7 5.69 8.16 -21.56
N ASP A 8 5.91 7.31 -22.55
CA ASP A 8 5.32 7.51 -23.88
C ASP A 8 3.80 7.28 -23.80
N LEU A 9 3.04 8.36 -24.00
CA LEU A 9 1.59 8.34 -23.91
C LEU A 9 0.93 7.65 -25.10
N ASP A 10 1.62 7.49 -26.23
CA ASP A 10 1.06 6.77 -27.39
C ASP A 10 0.90 5.29 -27.06
N ALA A 11 1.80 4.72 -26.27
CA ALA A 11 1.71 3.35 -25.78
C ALA A 11 0.52 3.12 -24.82
N LEU A 12 -0.02 4.17 -24.20
CA LEU A 12 -1.24 4.08 -23.37
C LEU A 12 -2.54 4.04 -24.20
N GLY A 13 -2.49 4.38 -25.49
CA GLY A 13 -3.67 4.40 -26.35
C GLY A 13 -4.85 5.21 -25.77
N SER A 14 -6.07 4.72 -25.97
CA SER A 14 -7.30 5.42 -25.53
C SER A 14 -7.54 5.36 -24.02
N ARG A 15 -7.04 4.34 -23.33
CA ARG A 15 -7.19 4.18 -21.87
C ARG A 15 -5.95 4.72 -21.16
N ARG A 16 -6.02 5.99 -20.73
CA ARG A 16 -4.92 6.67 -20.02
C ARG A 16 -4.88 6.38 -18.51
N ALA A 17 -5.93 5.80 -17.94
CA ALA A 17 -5.95 5.39 -16.54
C ALA A 17 -5.39 3.97 -16.37
N LEU A 18 -4.50 3.81 -15.39
CA LEU A 18 -3.91 2.54 -14.99
C LEU A 18 -4.29 2.24 -13.53
N ASN A 19 -4.57 0.96 -13.25
CA ASN A 19 -4.50 0.47 -11.88
C ASN A 19 -3.03 0.26 -11.56
N MET A 20 -2.55 0.87 -10.48
CA MET A 20 -1.14 0.82 -10.10
C MET A 20 -0.86 -0.42 -9.25
N PRO A 21 0.34 -1.02 -9.36
CA PRO A 21 0.75 -2.12 -8.50
C PRO A 21 0.78 -1.68 -7.03
N GLY A 22 0.53 -2.64 -6.14
CA GLY A 22 0.54 -2.42 -4.70
C GLY A 22 0.37 -3.74 -3.95
N VAL A 23 0.30 -3.65 -2.62
CA VAL A 23 0.08 -4.80 -1.74
C VAL A 23 -1.39 -4.89 -1.36
N SER A 24 -2.04 -6.00 -1.72
CA SER A 24 -3.34 -6.37 -1.14
C SER A 24 -3.12 -7.25 0.08
N CYS A 25 -3.57 -6.79 1.25
CA CYS A 25 -3.50 -7.56 2.50
C CYS A 25 -4.62 -7.16 3.45
N THR A 26 -4.99 -8.10 4.32
CA THR A 26 -5.96 -7.91 5.39
C THR A 26 -5.37 -7.07 6.53
N VAL A 27 -6.24 -6.48 7.35
CA VAL A 27 -5.81 -5.77 8.57
C VAL A 27 -5.03 -6.69 9.52
N ALA A 28 -5.38 -7.98 9.59
CA ALA A 28 -4.65 -8.94 10.41
C ALA A 28 -3.20 -9.13 9.94
N GLU A 29 -2.98 -9.24 8.63
CA GLU A 29 -1.64 -9.35 8.04
C GLU A 29 -0.83 -8.06 8.26
N GLN A 30 -1.47 -6.89 8.17
CA GLN A 30 -0.81 -5.61 8.49
C GLN A 30 -0.35 -5.54 9.95
N ILE A 31 -1.19 -5.97 10.89
CA ILE A 31 -0.85 -6.03 12.32
C ILE A 31 0.30 -7.01 12.58
N GLU A 32 0.32 -8.14 11.89
CA GLU A 32 1.39 -9.13 12.06
C GLU A 32 2.71 -8.66 11.45
N ALA A 33 2.69 -8.01 10.28
CA ALA A 33 3.86 -7.35 9.71
C ALA A 33 4.42 -6.27 10.68
N LEU A 34 3.53 -5.50 11.31
CA LEU A 34 3.93 -4.52 12.34
C LEU A 34 4.55 -5.20 13.57
N ARG A 35 4.00 -6.34 14.00
CA ARG A 35 4.58 -7.13 15.09
C ARG A 35 5.98 -7.62 14.76
N SER A 36 6.16 -8.16 13.55
CA SER A 36 7.43 -8.67 13.03
C SER A 36 8.50 -7.58 13.00
N VAL A 37 8.16 -6.38 12.52
CA VAL A 37 9.13 -5.30 12.32
C VAL A 37 9.36 -4.45 13.58
N ALA A 38 8.31 -4.11 14.31
CA ALA A 38 8.34 -3.11 15.39
C ALA A 38 8.07 -3.70 16.79
N GLY A 39 7.75 -4.99 16.88
CA GLY A 39 7.58 -5.72 18.14
C GLY A 39 6.21 -5.55 18.80
N ASN A 40 6.01 -6.33 19.85
CA ASN A 40 4.72 -6.44 20.55
C ASN A 40 4.29 -5.14 21.24
N ASP A 41 5.24 -4.33 21.72
CA ASP A 41 4.90 -3.12 22.47
C ASP A 41 4.26 -2.06 21.59
N VAL A 42 4.66 -1.98 20.32
CA VAL A 42 4.02 -1.10 19.33
C VAL A 42 2.63 -1.62 18.96
N VAL A 43 2.48 -2.93 18.75
CA VAL A 43 1.18 -3.54 18.42
C VAL A 43 0.15 -3.35 19.55
N LYS A 44 0.57 -3.35 20.82
CA LYS A 44 -0.32 -3.09 21.97
C LYS A 44 -0.99 -1.71 21.93
N LEU A 45 -0.48 -0.78 21.13
CA LEU A 45 -1.08 0.55 20.98
C LEU A 45 -2.34 0.54 20.11
N ILE A 46 -2.56 -0.53 19.33
CA ILE A 46 -3.75 -0.67 18.48
C ILE A 46 -4.96 -0.94 19.35
N LYS A 47 -5.99 -0.10 19.21
CA LYS A 47 -7.28 -0.24 19.90
C LYS A 47 -8.36 -0.65 18.89
N PRO A 48 -8.95 -1.84 19.02
CA PRO A 48 -10.04 -2.25 18.15
C PRO A 48 -11.32 -1.50 18.55
N GLU A 49 -11.72 -0.52 17.74
CA GLU A 49 -12.96 0.23 17.90
C GLU A 49 -13.79 0.11 16.62
N LEU A 50 -14.88 -0.64 16.67
CA LEU A 50 -15.72 -0.89 15.51
C LEU A 50 -16.65 0.30 15.26
N ASP A 51 -16.52 0.91 14.09
CA ASP A 51 -17.45 1.92 13.60
C ASP A 51 -18.23 1.35 12.40
N GLU A 52 -19.53 1.14 12.56
CA GLU A 52 -20.40 0.58 11.52
C GLU A 52 -20.44 1.42 10.23
N ARG A 53 -20.30 2.75 10.35
CA ARG A 53 -20.26 3.64 9.18
C ARG A 53 -18.97 3.43 8.41
N ILE A 54 -17.83 3.32 9.09
CA ILE A 54 -16.53 3.05 8.45
C ILE A 54 -16.57 1.68 7.77
N VAL A 55 -17.08 0.65 8.46
CA VAL A 55 -17.20 -0.70 7.90
C VAL A 55 -18.02 -0.69 6.61
N LYS A 56 -19.16 0.00 6.57
CA LYS A 56 -20.00 0.11 5.38
C LYS A 56 -19.29 0.78 4.21
N ILE A 57 -18.49 1.82 4.47
CA ILE A 57 -17.72 2.52 3.43
C ILE A 57 -16.64 1.58 2.87
N VAL A 58 -15.82 0.99 3.75
CA VAL A 58 -14.69 0.14 3.35
C VAL A 58 -15.16 -1.14 2.66
N ALA A 59 -16.33 -1.68 3.03
CA ALA A 59 -16.92 -2.85 2.38
C ALA A 59 -17.22 -2.62 0.88
N GLY A 60 -17.37 -1.36 0.45
CA GLY A 60 -17.58 -0.99 -0.95
C GLY A 60 -16.28 -0.81 -1.75
N TRP A 61 -15.11 -0.86 -1.11
CA TRP A 61 -13.84 -0.66 -1.81
C TRP A 61 -13.36 -1.94 -2.50
N PRO A 62 -12.73 -1.83 -3.68
CA PRO A 62 -12.05 -2.96 -4.30
C PRO A 62 -10.97 -3.52 -3.36
N ARG A 63 -10.92 -4.84 -3.22
CA ARG A 63 -9.96 -5.52 -2.34
C ARG A 63 -8.59 -5.72 -2.98
N ASP A 64 -8.59 -5.88 -4.29
CA ASP A 64 -7.40 -6.16 -5.09
C ASP A 64 -7.59 -5.63 -6.51
N PHE A 65 -6.49 -5.35 -7.19
CA PHE A 65 -6.48 -4.80 -8.54
C PHE A 65 -5.62 -5.65 -9.46
N GLN A 66 -6.11 -5.89 -10.68
CA GLN A 66 -5.25 -6.40 -11.75
C GLN A 66 -4.39 -5.25 -12.30
N THR A 67 -3.07 -5.42 -12.23
CA THR A 67 -2.08 -4.36 -12.49
C THR A 67 -1.08 -4.74 -13.58
N ASP A 68 -1.32 -5.83 -14.33
CA ASP A 68 -0.44 -6.34 -15.40
C ASP A 68 0.01 -5.23 -16.36
N ARG A 69 -0.94 -4.36 -16.72
CA ARG A 69 -0.68 -3.25 -17.63
C ARG A 69 0.27 -2.21 -17.04
N ALA A 70 0.19 -1.91 -15.75
CA ALA A 70 1.14 -0.99 -15.13
C ALA A 70 2.55 -1.62 -15.10
N HIS A 71 2.66 -2.93 -14.86
CA HIS A 71 3.94 -3.64 -14.96
C HIS A 71 4.53 -3.61 -16.37
N THR A 72 3.72 -3.67 -17.43
CA THR A 72 4.25 -3.51 -18.81
C THR A 72 4.89 -2.14 -19.06
N PHE A 73 4.54 -1.14 -18.25
CA PHE A 73 5.15 0.19 -18.30
C PHE A 73 6.27 0.36 -17.27
N GLY A 74 6.73 -0.70 -16.61
CA GLY A 74 7.82 -0.65 -15.63
C GLY A 74 7.45 -0.04 -14.29
N PHE A 75 6.15 0.06 -13.97
CA PHE A 75 5.75 0.39 -12.61
C PHE A 75 5.93 -0.82 -11.69
N GLU A 76 6.49 -0.56 -10.52
CA GLU A 76 6.75 -1.55 -9.47
C GLU A 76 6.19 -1.03 -8.15
N SER A 77 6.02 -1.95 -7.20
CA SER A 77 5.59 -1.66 -5.83
C SER A 77 6.27 -2.64 -4.88
N GLU A 78 6.10 -2.39 -3.59
CA GLU A 78 6.46 -3.34 -2.54
C GLU A 78 5.71 -4.66 -2.73
N THR A 79 6.32 -5.75 -2.25
CA THR A 79 5.77 -7.10 -2.37
C THR A 79 5.08 -7.59 -1.10
N ASN A 80 5.27 -6.90 0.03
CA ASN A 80 4.61 -7.19 1.29
C ASN A 80 4.57 -5.95 2.20
N PHE A 81 3.75 -6.03 3.26
CA PHE A 81 3.54 -4.91 4.17
C PHE A 81 4.74 -4.64 5.10
N GLU A 82 5.64 -5.60 5.33
CA GLU A 82 6.87 -5.36 6.12
C GLU A 82 7.80 -4.38 5.40
N GLN A 83 7.92 -4.49 4.07
CA GLN A 83 8.70 -3.54 3.27
C GLN A 83 8.15 -2.12 3.42
N ILE A 84 6.82 -1.95 3.35
CA ILE A 84 6.17 -0.65 3.54
C ILE A 84 6.51 -0.07 4.92
N ILE A 85 6.44 -0.88 5.98
CA ILE A 85 6.79 -0.43 7.34
C ILE A 85 8.27 -0.04 7.41
N ARG A 86 9.18 -0.83 6.82
CA ARG A 86 10.62 -0.52 6.83
C ARG A 86 10.93 0.78 6.10
N ILE A 87 10.32 1.01 4.93
CA ILE A 87 10.44 2.26 4.17
C ILE A 87 9.98 3.44 5.04
N TYR A 88 8.82 3.33 5.70
CA TYR A 88 8.34 4.36 6.61
C TYR A 88 9.34 4.64 7.76
N LEU A 89 9.93 3.60 8.35
CA LEU A 89 10.94 3.77 9.41
C LEU A 89 12.22 4.48 8.92
N GLU A 90 12.61 4.24 7.68
CA GLU A 90 13.83 4.80 7.08
C GLU A 90 13.64 6.26 6.64
N ASP A 91 12.52 6.53 5.96
CA ASP A 91 12.30 7.79 5.23
C ASP A 91 11.47 8.81 6.01
N ASP A 92 10.48 8.36 6.78
CA ASP A 92 9.42 9.22 7.30
C ASP A 92 9.35 9.29 8.84
N LEU A 93 9.78 8.24 9.55
CA LEU A 93 9.70 8.21 11.01
C LEU A 93 10.57 9.33 11.60
N PRO A 94 9.99 10.27 12.38
CA PRO A 94 10.77 11.34 12.97
C PRO A 94 11.86 10.79 13.88
N LYS A 95 13.11 11.12 13.56
CA LYS A 95 14.26 10.78 14.42
C LYS A 95 14.19 11.64 15.67
N VAL A 96 14.02 10.99 16.83
CA VAL A 96 14.12 11.69 18.11
C VAL A 96 15.57 12.12 18.29
N SER A 97 15.80 13.43 18.33
CA SER A 97 17.09 14.06 18.61
C SER A 97 17.52 13.88 20.06
#